data_AF-A0A412AWN4-F1
#
_entry.id   AF-A0A412AWN4-F1
#
_cell.length_a   1.000
_cell.length_b   1.000
_cell.length_c   1.000
_cell.angle_alpha   90.00
_cell.angle_beta   90.00
_cell.angle_gamma   90.00
#
_symmetry.space_group_name_H-M   'P 1'
#
loop_
_entity.id
_entity.type
_entity.pdbx_description
1 polymer ?
#
loop_
_entity_poly.entity_id
_entity_poly.type
_entity_poly.pdbx_seq_one_letter_code
_entity_poly.pdbx_strand_id
1 'polypeptide(L)'
;MKPVNNWEQVKAASNRQQLPKGGYVCRIMNGEIKTFNGKNGPFDCLEISIDVSEGEFKDFYATDYRGQNQEDKKWRGVLRLYVPKDDGSDMDEWTKSKLKAATNAVEDSNQGYHWDWNEAGLKGKLVGCLIRNEEWEYNGKTGWKTKPFKFVPVFDIRNGKFEIPNDKPLNKKTSDSDDSETVSTNAGIDSYLEDLPF
;
A
#
# COMPACT_ATOMS: atom_id res chain seq x y z
N MET A 1 -5.80 1.87 44.69
CA MET A 1 -6.30 1.43 43.36
C MET A 1 -6.73 -0.03 43.48
N LYS A 2 -7.83 -0.45 42.84
CA LYS A 2 -8.22 -1.87 42.86
C LYS A 2 -7.33 -2.66 41.88
N PRO A 3 -6.97 -3.93 42.17
CA PRO A 3 -6.28 -4.78 41.22
C PRO A 3 -7.03 -4.84 39.89
N VAL A 4 -6.29 -4.66 38.78
CA VAL A 4 -6.86 -4.72 37.44
C VAL A 4 -6.84 -6.16 36.98
N ASN A 5 -8.00 -6.68 36.56
CA ASN A 5 -8.08 -8.01 35.97
C ASN A 5 -7.13 -8.11 34.78
N ASN A 6 -6.44 -9.25 34.66
CA ASN A 6 -5.51 -9.54 33.58
C ASN A 6 -4.19 -8.75 33.55
N TRP A 7 -3.77 -8.17 34.67
CA TRP A 7 -2.55 -7.35 34.75
C TRP A 7 -1.26 -8.08 34.33
N GLU A 8 -1.13 -9.37 34.62
CA GLU A 8 0.06 -10.16 34.24
C GLU A 8 0.09 -10.56 32.76
N GLN A 9 -1.06 -10.54 32.06
CA GLN A 9 -1.14 -10.91 30.64
C GLN A 9 -1.26 -9.69 29.72
N VAL A 10 -1.68 -8.54 30.24
CA VAL A 10 -1.79 -7.32 29.43
C VAL A 10 -0.39 -6.79 29.10
N LYS A 11 -0.10 -6.64 27.81
CA LYS A 11 1.16 -6.02 27.39
C LYS A 11 1.13 -4.51 27.66
N ALA A 12 2.23 -3.99 28.18
CA ALA A 12 2.43 -2.55 28.33
C ALA A 12 2.28 -1.83 26.98
N ALA A 13 1.76 -0.61 27.00
CA ALA A 13 1.69 0.22 25.81
C ALA A 13 3.11 0.57 25.33
N SER A 14 3.40 0.35 24.04
CA SER A 14 4.68 0.69 23.42
C SER A 14 4.46 1.58 22.20
N ASN A 15 5.37 2.54 21.97
CA ASN A 15 5.36 3.30 20.73
C ASN A 15 5.64 2.37 19.54
N ARG A 16 4.78 2.43 18.55
CA ARG A 16 4.84 1.58 17.36
C ARG A 16 5.80 2.18 16.34
N GLN A 17 6.80 1.42 15.93
CA GLN A 17 7.72 1.80 14.87
C GLN A 17 6.98 1.78 13.52
N GLN A 18 7.10 2.85 12.73
CA GLN A 18 6.65 2.86 11.34
C GLN A 18 7.81 2.42 10.45
N LEU A 19 7.50 1.68 9.38
CA LEU A 19 8.48 1.35 8.35
C LEU A 19 8.83 2.65 7.60
N PRO A 20 10.09 3.11 7.55
CA PRO A 20 10.44 4.35 6.86
C PRO A 20 10.02 4.31 5.38
N LYS A 21 9.73 5.47 4.78
CA LYS A 21 9.51 5.53 3.33
C LYS A 21 10.78 5.13 2.58
N GLY A 22 10.64 4.43 1.46
CA GLY A 22 11.78 3.91 0.72
C GLY A 22 11.45 2.63 -0.05
N GLY A 23 12.50 1.98 -0.54
CA GLY A 23 12.41 0.74 -1.32
C GLY A 23 12.82 -0.46 -0.48
N TYR A 24 12.02 -1.53 -0.55
CA TYR A 24 12.22 -2.76 0.23
C TYR A 24 12.09 -3.98 -0.65
N VAL A 25 12.94 -4.98 -0.42
CA VAL A 25 12.72 -6.31 -0.98
C VAL A 25 11.69 -7.00 -0.10
N CYS A 26 10.61 -7.45 -0.72
CA CYS A 26 9.46 -8.02 -0.04
C CYS A 26 9.13 -9.40 -0.58
N ARG A 27 8.53 -10.23 0.27
CA ARG A 27 7.86 -11.47 -0.11
C ARG A 27 6.36 -11.23 -0.12
N ILE A 28 5.69 -11.72 -1.15
CA ILE A 28 4.23 -11.74 -1.22
C ILE A 28 3.71 -12.84 -0.30
N MET A 29 2.89 -12.47 0.67
CA MET A 29 2.30 -13.35 1.68
C MET A 29 0.96 -13.92 1.22
N ASN A 30 0.20 -13.14 0.46
CA ASN A 30 -1.09 -13.54 -0.12
C ASN A 30 -1.46 -12.60 -1.28
N GLY A 31 -2.22 -13.11 -2.25
CA GLY A 31 -2.95 -12.32 -3.25
C GLY A 31 -4.42 -12.75 -3.21
N GLU A 32 -5.34 -11.79 -3.20
CA GLU A 32 -6.78 -12.07 -3.21
C GLU A 32 -7.55 -10.95 -3.92
N ILE A 33 -8.65 -11.30 -4.58
CA ILE A 33 -9.61 -10.30 -5.09
C ILE A 33 -10.59 -9.94 -3.99
N LYS A 34 -10.78 -8.63 -3.78
CA LYS A 34 -11.83 -8.10 -2.90
C LYS A 34 -12.68 -7.07 -3.61
N THR A 35 -13.98 -7.27 -3.51
CA THR A 35 -14.98 -6.30 -3.92
C THR A 35 -15.21 -5.27 -2.83
N PHE A 36 -15.10 -4.00 -3.18
CA PHE A 36 -15.41 -2.86 -2.32
C PHE A 36 -16.60 -2.11 -2.88
N ASN A 37 -17.37 -1.48 -1.99
CA ASN A 37 -18.50 -0.63 -2.40
C ASN A 37 -18.03 0.82 -2.51
N GLY A 38 -18.08 1.35 -3.72
CA GLY A 38 -17.87 2.75 -4.05
C GLY A 38 -19.18 3.53 -4.21
N LYS A 39 -19.08 4.82 -4.54
CA LYS A 39 -20.24 5.69 -4.80
C LYS A 39 -20.94 5.37 -6.14
N ASN A 40 -20.21 4.86 -7.12
CA ASN A 40 -20.69 4.42 -8.44
C ASN A 40 -20.85 2.90 -8.53
N GLY A 41 -20.87 2.21 -7.39
CA GLY A 41 -21.16 0.78 -7.29
C GLY A 41 -19.96 -0.06 -6.81
N PRO A 42 -20.11 -1.39 -6.85
CA PRO A 42 -19.04 -2.29 -6.46
C PRO A 42 -17.88 -2.23 -7.46
N PHE A 43 -16.65 -2.35 -6.95
CA PHE A 43 -15.44 -2.47 -7.74
C PHE A 43 -14.48 -3.48 -7.11
N ASP A 44 -13.70 -4.16 -7.93
CA ASP A 44 -12.75 -5.17 -7.49
C ASP A 44 -11.34 -4.59 -7.37
N CYS A 45 -10.64 -5.01 -6.31
CA CYS A 45 -9.22 -4.77 -6.11
C CYS A 45 -8.50 -6.08 -5.88
N LEU A 46 -7.33 -6.22 -6.52
CA LEU A 46 -6.32 -7.19 -6.14
C LEU A 46 -5.58 -6.67 -4.90
N GLU A 47 -5.86 -7.26 -3.74
CA GLU A 47 -5.10 -7.03 -2.52
C GLU A 47 -3.89 -7.97 -2.46
N ILE A 48 -2.70 -7.38 -2.41
CA ILE A 48 -1.43 -8.12 -2.32
C ILE A 48 -0.82 -7.83 -0.96
N SER A 49 -0.84 -8.84 -0.08
CA SER A 49 -0.18 -8.79 1.22
C SER A 49 1.31 -9.04 1.04
N ILE A 50 2.16 -8.21 1.64
CA ILE A 50 3.62 -8.31 1.59
C ILE A 50 4.22 -8.32 2.99
N ASP A 51 5.40 -8.94 3.11
CA ASP A 51 6.31 -8.74 4.23
C ASP A 51 7.73 -8.42 3.75
N VAL A 52 8.48 -7.66 4.54
CA VAL A 52 9.87 -7.30 4.21
C VAL A 52 10.74 -8.54 4.35
N SER A 53 11.47 -8.91 3.30
CA SER A 53 12.25 -10.15 3.27
C SER A 53 13.72 -9.98 3.65
N GLU A 54 14.27 -8.77 3.50
CA GLU A 54 15.69 -8.47 3.64
C GLU A 54 15.93 -7.14 4.37
N GLY A 55 17.14 -6.96 4.92
CA GLY A 55 17.56 -5.72 5.59
C GLY A 55 17.14 -5.61 7.05
N GLU A 56 17.31 -4.41 7.61
CA GLU A 56 17.05 -4.09 9.03
C GLU A 56 15.59 -4.34 9.42
N PHE A 57 14.66 -4.10 8.49
CA PHE A 57 13.22 -4.21 8.73
C PHE A 57 12.64 -5.57 8.33
N LYS A 58 13.47 -6.62 8.24
CA LYS A 58 12.98 -7.95 7.91
C LYS A 58 11.86 -8.40 8.86
N ASP A 59 10.85 -9.06 8.30
CA ASP A 59 9.65 -9.57 8.99
C ASP A 59 8.82 -8.47 9.70
N PHE A 60 8.91 -7.21 9.24
CA PHE A 60 8.26 -6.06 9.87
C PHE A 60 6.75 -6.25 10.03
N TYR A 61 6.03 -6.59 8.97
CA TYR A 61 4.57 -6.69 9.01
C TYR A 61 4.12 -7.95 9.73
N ALA A 62 4.86 -9.06 9.63
CA ALA A 62 4.55 -10.24 10.42
C ALA A 62 4.78 -10.02 11.93
N THR A 63 5.84 -9.29 12.28
CA THR A 63 6.14 -8.95 13.68
C THR A 63 5.08 -8.03 14.26
N ASP A 64 4.64 -7.02 13.48
CA ASP A 64 3.50 -6.19 13.84
C ASP A 64 2.24 -7.04 14.07
N TYR A 65 1.87 -7.88 13.09
CA TYR A 65 0.67 -8.72 13.16
C TYR A 65 0.69 -9.65 14.38
N ARG A 66 1.80 -10.33 14.65
CA ARG A 66 1.95 -11.18 15.85
C ARG A 66 1.88 -10.39 17.15
N GLY A 67 2.39 -9.16 17.14
CA GLY A 67 2.37 -8.24 18.27
C GLY A 67 1.00 -7.68 18.63
N GLN A 68 0.04 -7.69 17.70
CA GLN A 68 -1.33 -7.20 17.94
C GLN A 68 -2.06 -8.05 18.98
N ASN A 69 -2.69 -7.38 19.96
CA ASN A 69 -3.39 -8.01 21.08
C ASN A 69 -4.92 -8.06 20.89
N GLN A 70 -5.45 -7.39 19.85
CA GLN A 70 -6.87 -7.43 19.49
C GLN A 70 -7.20 -8.76 18.79
N GLU A 71 -8.42 -9.28 18.99
CA GLU A 71 -8.89 -10.51 18.31
C GLU A 71 -8.96 -10.32 16.79
N ASP A 72 -9.45 -9.16 16.33
CA ASP A 72 -9.48 -8.75 14.93
C ASP A 72 -8.10 -8.22 14.47
N LYS A 73 -7.11 -9.11 14.39
CA LYS A 73 -5.75 -8.76 13.93
C LYS A 73 -5.77 -8.39 12.45
N LYS A 74 -5.13 -7.26 12.11
CA LYS A 74 -5.10 -6.72 10.75
C LYS A 74 -3.70 -6.78 10.17
N TRP A 75 -3.55 -7.42 9.02
CA TRP A 75 -2.33 -7.29 8.22
C TRP A 75 -2.26 -5.90 7.61
N ARG A 76 -1.14 -5.20 7.77
CA ARG A 76 -1.01 -3.78 7.37
C ARG A 76 -0.14 -3.57 6.15
N GLY A 77 0.67 -4.57 5.77
CA GLY A 77 1.47 -4.54 4.54
C GLY A 77 0.64 -4.99 3.36
N VAL A 78 -0.34 -4.19 2.93
CA VAL A 78 -1.21 -4.51 1.79
C VAL A 78 -1.06 -3.46 0.71
N LEU A 79 -0.67 -3.88 -0.50
CA LEU A 79 -0.81 -3.11 -1.72
C LEU A 79 -2.19 -3.41 -2.32
N ARG A 80 -2.87 -2.38 -2.83
CA ARG A 80 -4.14 -2.52 -3.53
C ARG A 80 -4.00 -2.04 -4.95
N LEU A 81 -4.39 -2.89 -5.90
CA LEU A 81 -4.45 -2.56 -7.31
C LEU A 81 -5.89 -2.73 -7.76
N TYR A 82 -6.45 -1.73 -8.44
CA TYR A 82 -7.76 -1.87 -9.07
C TYR A 82 -7.70 -2.95 -10.15
N VAL A 83 -8.78 -3.73 -10.27
CA VAL A 83 -8.98 -4.66 -11.38
C VAL A 83 -9.58 -3.87 -12.55
N PRO A 84 -9.00 -3.93 -13.76
CA PRO A 84 -9.59 -3.32 -14.95
C PRO A 84 -11.02 -3.80 -15.17
N LYS A 85 -11.89 -2.90 -15.63
CA LYS A 85 -13.28 -3.21 -16.02
C LYS A 85 -13.39 -3.61 -17.48
N ASP A 86 -12.35 -3.38 -18.27
CA ASP A 86 -12.32 -3.58 -19.72
C ASP A 86 -13.42 -2.77 -20.45
N ASP A 87 -13.74 -1.58 -19.92
CA ASP A 87 -14.77 -0.68 -20.47
C ASP A 87 -14.24 0.31 -21.50
N GLY A 88 -12.93 0.33 -21.73
CA GLY A 88 -12.26 1.19 -22.73
C GLY A 88 -12.15 2.65 -22.34
N SER A 89 -12.45 3.02 -21.09
CA SER A 89 -12.22 4.36 -20.57
C SER A 89 -10.72 4.64 -20.33
N ASP A 90 -10.33 5.92 -20.30
CA ASP A 90 -8.96 6.32 -19.96
C ASP A 90 -8.54 5.81 -18.56
N MET A 91 -9.50 5.72 -17.64
CA MET A 91 -9.27 5.18 -16.29
C MET A 91 -9.01 3.67 -16.32
N ASP A 92 -9.70 2.95 -17.19
CA ASP A 92 -9.48 1.52 -17.38
C ASP A 92 -8.10 1.26 -17.99
N GLU A 93 -7.68 2.04 -18.99
CA GLU A 93 -6.32 1.97 -19.55
C GLU A 93 -5.24 2.29 -18.52
N TRP A 94 -5.48 3.28 -17.66
CA TRP A 94 -4.58 3.58 -16.54
C TRP A 94 -4.49 2.42 -15.55
N THR A 95 -5.63 1.81 -15.20
CA THR A 95 -5.71 0.64 -14.31
C THR A 95 -4.95 -0.56 -14.89
N LYS A 96 -5.13 -0.84 -16.18
CA LYS A 96 -4.37 -1.88 -16.91
C LYS A 96 -2.86 -1.63 -16.84
N SER A 97 -2.44 -0.38 -17.06
CA SER A 97 -1.03 0.01 -16.99
C SER A 97 -0.43 -0.23 -15.60
N LYS A 98 -1.16 0.11 -14.53
CA LYS A 98 -0.72 -0.13 -13.15
C LYS A 98 -0.63 -1.61 -12.81
N LEU A 99 -1.65 -2.40 -13.18
CA LEU A 99 -1.66 -3.84 -12.96
C LEU A 99 -0.50 -4.51 -13.71
N LYS A 100 -0.30 -4.16 -14.99
CA LYS A 100 0.81 -4.65 -15.81
C LYS A 100 2.18 -4.31 -15.22
N ALA A 101 2.36 -3.08 -14.75
CA ALA A 101 3.61 -2.68 -14.10
C ALA A 101 3.90 -3.54 -12.85
N ALA A 102 2.87 -3.84 -12.05
CA ALA A 102 3.02 -4.67 -10.86
C ALA A 102 3.32 -6.14 -11.21
N THR A 103 2.62 -6.73 -12.18
CA THR A 103 2.86 -8.12 -12.60
C THR A 103 4.24 -8.28 -13.23
N ASN A 104 4.66 -7.35 -14.10
CA ASN A 104 6.00 -7.35 -14.68
C ASN A 104 7.08 -7.30 -13.60
N ALA A 105 6.92 -6.44 -12.60
CA ALA A 105 7.86 -6.35 -11.48
C ALA A 105 8.00 -7.69 -10.72
N VAL A 106 6.91 -8.45 -10.58
CA VAL A 106 6.94 -9.79 -9.99
C VAL A 106 7.62 -10.79 -10.93
N GLU A 107 7.29 -10.80 -12.22
CA GLU A 107 7.94 -11.69 -13.20
C GLU A 107 9.46 -11.46 -13.28
N ASP A 108 9.89 -10.21 -13.44
CA ASP A 108 11.30 -9.81 -13.51
C ASP A 108 12.08 -10.21 -12.24
N SER A 109 11.39 -10.31 -11.11
CA SER A 109 11.97 -10.67 -9.82
C SER A 109 12.02 -12.19 -9.56
N ASN A 110 11.31 -13.00 -10.36
CA ASN A 110 11.15 -14.44 -10.12
C ASN A 110 11.33 -15.21 -11.42
N GLN A 111 12.56 -15.66 -11.69
CA GLN A 111 12.89 -16.42 -12.90
C GLN A 111 11.96 -17.65 -13.06
N GLY A 112 11.36 -17.76 -14.25
CA GLY A 112 10.46 -18.87 -14.60
C GLY A 112 9.02 -18.70 -14.11
N TYR A 113 8.70 -17.60 -13.42
CA TYR A 113 7.32 -17.22 -13.15
C TYR A 113 6.76 -16.39 -14.30
N HIS A 114 5.51 -16.68 -14.68
CA HIS A 114 4.72 -15.87 -15.60
C HIS A 114 3.36 -15.66 -14.97
N TRP A 115 2.82 -14.44 -15.09
CA TRP A 115 1.50 -14.10 -14.64
C TRP A 115 0.46 -14.75 -15.55
N ASP A 116 -0.36 -15.60 -14.97
CA ASP A 116 -1.40 -16.40 -15.62
C ASP A 116 -2.82 -16.00 -15.18
N TRP A 117 -2.96 -14.80 -14.61
CA TRP A 117 -4.21 -14.28 -14.04
C TRP A 117 -4.72 -14.99 -12.79
N ASN A 118 -3.88 -15.80 -12.13
CA ASN A 118 -4.19 -16.47 -10.88
C ASN A 118 -3.53 -15.78 -9.69
N GLU A 119 -4.29 -14.99 -8.93
CA GLU A 119 -3.80 -14.22 -7.78
C GLU A 119 -3.16 -15.07 -6.68
N ALA A 120 -3.60 -16.32 -6.52
CA ALA A 120 -2.98 -17.25 -5.57
C ALA A 120 -1.55 -17.61 -5.96
N GLY A 121 -1.22 -17.56 -7.26
CA GLY A 121 0.12 -17.80 -7.82
C GLY A 121 1.17 -16.77 -7.39
N LEU A 122 0.74 -15.59 -6.92
CA LEU A 122 1.63 -14.55 -6.39
C LEU A 122 2.24 -14.94 -5.04
N LYS A 123 1.60 -15.83 -4.29
CA LYS A 123 2.06 -16.19 -2.94
C LYS A 123 3.47 -16.78 -2.97
N GLY A 124 4.33 -16.26 -2.09
CA GLY A 124 5.71 -16.70 -1.93
C GLY A 124 6.70 -16.05 -2.89
N LYS A 125 6.25 -15.34 -3.93
CA LYS A 125 7.10 -14.61 -4.87
C LYS A 125 7.80 -13.42 -4.20
N LEU A 126 8.98 -13.07 -4.70
CA LEU A 126 9.71 -11.87 -4.29
C LEU A 126 9.36 -10.68 -5.18
N VAL A 127 9.36 -9.48 -4.62
CA VAL A 127 9.13 -8.24 -5.38
C VAL A 127 9.79 -7.08 -4.65
N GLY A 128 10.25 -6.07 -5.39
CA GLY A 128 10.59 -4.78 -4.80
C GLY A 128 9.31 -3.99 -4.52
N CYS A 129 9.19 -3.40 -3.32
CA CYS A 129 8.06 -2.55 -2.97
C CYS A 129 8.55 -1.18 -2.53
N LEU A 130 8.00 -0.13 -3.16
CA LEU A 130 8.13 1.24 -2.70
C LEU A 130 7.07 1.51 -1.63
N ILE A 131 7.52 2.04 -0.50
CA ILE A 131 6.71 2.41 0.65
C ILE A 131 6.69 3.94 0.73
N ARG A 132 5.50 4.54 0.80
CA ARG A 132 5.31 5.99 0.93
C ARG A 132 4.58 6.35 2.21
N ASN A 133 4.72 7.60 2.66
CA ASN A 133 3.87 8.15 3.72
C ASN A 133 2.55 8.63 3.11
N GLU A 134 1.44 8.29 3.77
CA GLU A 134 0.11 8.81 3.46
C GLU A 134 -0.47 9.46 4.72
N GLU A 135 -0.96 10.69 4.58
CA GLU A 135 -1.74 11.34 5.62
C GLU A 135 -3.12 10.66 5.68
N TRP A 136 -3.67 10.52 6.88
CA TRP A 136 -4.99 9.97 7.10
C TRP A 136 -5.77 10.86 8.04
N GLU A 137 -7.07 10.95 7.83
CA GLU A 137 -8.01 11.60 8.71
C GLU A 137 -9.14 10.62 9.03
N TYR A 138 -9.49 10.52 10.31
CA TYR A 138 -10.61 9.73 10.76
C TYR A 138 -11.19 10.33 12.04
N ASN A 139 -12.50 10.63 12.03
CA ASN A 139 -13.23 11.22 13.16
C ASN A 139 -12.50 12.42 13.80
N GLY A 140 -12.02 13.36 12.97
CA GLY A 140 -11.33 14.57 13.42
C GLY A 140 -9.90 14.36 13.93
N LYS A 141 -9.36 13.14 13.85
CA LYS A 141 -7.94 12.85 14.11
C LYS A 141 -7.20 12.77 12.78
N THR A 142 -6.04 13.39 12.71
CA THR A 142 -5.11 13.25 11.58
C THR A 142 -3.79 12.62 12.02
N GLY A 143 -3.07 12.01 11.07
CA GLY A 143 -1.71 11.57 11.26
C GLY A 143 -1.11 11.01 9.98
N TRP A 144 0.12 10.54 10.08
CA TRP A 144 0.84 9.91 8.97
C TRP A 144 0.99 8.41 9.21
N LYS A 145 0.91 7.64 8.13
CA LYS A 145 1.19 6.20 8.12
C LYS A 145 1.98 5.84 6.88
N THR A 146 2.78 4.79 6.97
CA THR A 146 3.48 4.25 5.80
C THR A 146 2.67 3.13 5.15
N LYS A 147 2.68 3.09 3.82
CA LYS A 147 1.96 2.07 3.03
C LYS A 147 2.74 1.61 1.80
N PRO A 148 2.55 0.34 1.39
CA PRO A 148 2.88 -0.11 0.05
C PRO A 148 2.21 0.77 -1.01
N PHE A 149 3.01 1.27 -1.94
CA PHE A 149 2.59 2.17 -3.00
C PHE A 149 2.73 1.56 -4.39
N LYS A 150 3.90 1.01 -4.70
CA LYS A 150 4.23 0.53 -6.06
C LYS A 150 5.20 -0.63 -6.01
N PHE A 151 5.00 -1.60 -6.89
CA PHE A 151 5.97 -2.66 -7.13
C PHE A 151 6.99 -2.27 -8.21
N VAL A 152 8.22 -2.72 -7.99
CA VAL A 152 9.37 -2.59 -8.87
C VAL A 152 10.18 -3.90 -8.82
N PRO A 153 11.04 -4.19 -9.81
CA PRO A 153 11.93 -5.35 -9.75
C PRO A 153 12.80 -5.35 -8.48
N VAL A 154 13.03 -6.54 -7.91
CA VAL A 154 13.90 -6.71 -6.73
C VAL A 154 15.31 -6.18 -6.98
N PHE A 155 15.81 -6.34 -8.21
CA PHE A 155 17.12 -5.84 -8.61
C PHE A 155 17.23 -4.32 -8.47
N ASP A 156 16.17 -3.57 -8.77
CA ASP A 156 16.19 -2.10 -8.65
C ASP A 156 16.34 -1.67 -7.20
N ILE A 157 15.66 -2.35 -6.27
CA ILE A 157 15.83 -2.09 -4.83
C ILE A 157 17.25 -2.39 -4.38
N ARG A 158 17.78 -3.58 -4.70
CA ARG A 158 19.10 -4.01 -4.24
C ARG A 158 20.23 -3.14 -4.81
N ASN A 159 20.06 -2.57 -5.99
CA ASN A 159 21.05 -1.66 -6.60
C ASN A 159 20.78 -0.18 -6.33
N GLY A 160 19.76 0.17 -5.52
CA GLY A 160 19.40 1.56 -5.27
C GLY A 160 18.90 2.32 -6.51
N LYS A 161 18.41 1.61 -7.54
CA LYS A 161 17.86 2.18 -8.77
C LYS A 161 16.37 2.50 -8.62
N PHE A 162 16.02 3.24 -7.59
CA PHE A 162 14.64 3.68 -7.36
C PHE A 162 14.62 5.08 -6.76
N GLU A 163 13.52 5.77 -6.97
CA GLU A 163 13.27 7.06 -6.35
C GLU A 163 12.45 6.86 -5.06
N ILE A 164 12.84 7.59 -4.01
CA ILE A 164 12.06 7.61 -2.77
C ILE A 164 10.72 8.27 -3.09
N PRO A 165 9.57 7.60 -2.84
CA PRO A 165 8.28 8.15 -3.19
C PRO A 165 7.98 9.40 -2.36
N ASN A 166 7.33 10.37 -3.00
CA ASN A 166 6.85 11.58 -2.33
C ASN A 166 5.79 11.23 -1.28
N ASP A 167 5.71 12.07 -0.25
CA ASP A 167 4.65 11.98 0.75
C ASP A 167 3.30 12.35 0.10
N LYS A 168 2.23 11.66 0.48
CA LYS A 168 0.88 11.93 0.02
C LYS A 168 0.05 12.59 1.14
N PRO A 169 0.01 13.93 1.23
CA PRO A 169 -0.90 14.63 2.14
C PRO A 169 -2.35 14.44 1.70
N LEU A 170 -3.30 14.70 2.60
CA LEU A 170 -4.71 14.76 2.22
C LEU A 170 -4.98 16.01 1.41
N ASN A 171 -5.84 15.88 0.39
CA ASN A 171 -6.37 17.02 -0.34
C ASN A 171 -7.25 17.84 0.63
N LYS A 172 -6.69 18.91 1.21
CA LYS A 172 -7.49 19.87 1.98
C LYS A 172 -8.43 20.56 1.01
N LYS A 173 -9.74 20.37 1.17
CA LYS A 173 -10.72 21.21 0.48
C LYS A 173 -10.55 22.62 1.02
N THR A 174 -10.01 23.51 0.20
CA THR A 174 -10.03 24.94 0.46
C THR A 174 -11.50 25.36 0.52
N SER A 175 -11.97 25.74 1.71
CA SER A 175 -13.13 26.63 1.80
C SER A 175 -12.64 28.01 1.34
N ASP A 176 -13.23 28.53 0.27
CA ASP A 176 -12.84 29.73 -0.47
C ASP A 176 -12.27 30.89 0.37
N SER A 177 -11.10 31.39 -0.02
CA SER A 177 -10.86 32.81 -0.31
C SER A 177 -9.43 33.04 -0.85
N ASP A 178 -9.39 33.79 -1.96
CA ASP A 178 -8.29 34.48 -2.63
C ASP A 178 -7.36 33.73 -3.61
N ASP A 179 -7.46 34.23 -4.86
CA ASP A 179 -6.61 34.01 -6.02
C ASP A 179 -5.13 34.27 -5.73
N SER A 180 -4.30 33.31 -6.09
CA SER A 180 -2.90 33.51 -6.45
C SER A 180 -2.40 32.24 -7.14
N GLU A 181 -2.45 32.24 -8.47
CA GLU A 181 -1.78 31.27 -9.33
C GLU A 181 -0.30 31.14 -8.93
N THR A 182 0.03 30.00 -8.34
CA THR A 182 1.36 29.40 -8.48
C THR A 182 1.16 27.98 -8.96
N VAL A 183 1.29 27.81 -10.27
CA VAL A 183 1.29 26.49 -10.93
C VAL A 183 2.53 25.73 -10.47
N SER A 184 2.37 24.89 -9.45
CA SER A 184 3.34 23.85 -9.12
C SER A 184 3.13 22.68 -10.07
N THR A 185 3.95 22.62 -11.12
CA THR A 185 3.87 21.65 -12.22
C THR A 185 4.24 20.21 -11.85
N ASN A 186 4.34 19.85 -10.56
CA ASN A 186 4.68 18.48 -10.13
C ASN A 186 3.66 17.85 -9.16
N ALA A 187 2.43 18.39 -9.07
CA ALA A 187 1.31 17.64 -8.49
C ALA A 187 0.87 16.56 -9.49
N GLY A 188 1.53 15.41 -9.40
CA GLY A 188 1.31 14.28 -10.30
C GLY A 188 -0.17 13.90 -10.40
N ILE A 189 -0.52 13.42 -11.59
CA ILE A 189 -1.78 12.81 -12.02
C ILE A 189 -2.39 11.81 -10.99
N ASP A 190 -1.60 11.37 -10.00
CA ASP A 190 -1.98 10.54 -8.85
C ASP A 190 -3.11 11.16 -7.98
N SER A 191 -3.21 12.49 -7.86
CA SER A 191 -4.24 13.13 -7.01
C SER A 191 -5.60 13.30 -7.69
N TYR A 192 -5.65 13.37 -9.03
CA TYR A 192 -6.89 13.61 -9.79
C TYR A 192 -7.70 12.33 -10.03
N LEU A 193 -7.05 11.16 -10.00
CA LEU A 193 -7.71 9.87 -10.30
C LEU A 193 -8.04 9.03 -9.06
N GLU A 194 -7.39 9.27 -7.91
CA GLU A 194 -7.69 8.54 -6.66
C GLU A 194 -8.83 9.17 -5.83
N ASP A 195 -9.24 10.42 -6.12
CA ASP A 195 -10.33 11.13 -5.42
C ASP A 195 -11.64 11.17 -6.23
N LEU A 196 -11.69 10.47 -7.37
CA LEU A 196 -12.96 10.28 -8.05
C LEU A 196 -13.76 9.21 -7.30
N PRO A 197 -14.99 9.57 -6.88
CA PRO A 197 -15.88 8.59 -6.30
C PRO A 197 -16.34 7.66 -7.41
N PHE A 198 -15.65 6.54 -7.61
CA PHE A 198 -16.29 5.32 -8.14
C PHE A 198 -16.99 4.60 -7.01
#